data_AF-D1AGQ8-F1
#
_entry.id   AF-D1AGQ8-F1
#
_cell.length_a   1.000
_cell.length_b   1.000
_cell.length_c   1.000
_cell.angle_alpha   90.00
_cell.angle_beta   90.00
_cell.angle_gamma   90.00
#
_symmetry.space_group_name_H-M   'P 1'
#
loop_
_entity.id
_entity.type
_entity.pdbx_description
1 polymer ?
#
loop_
_entity_poly.entity_id
_entity_poly.type
_entity_poly.pdbx_seq_one_letter_code
_entity_poly.pdbx_strand_id
1 'polypeptide(L)'
;MKRFFLFILPVLLVITACKAPEEIVLPDKNLNVADRTIVYKKEPYTGKLVLPKSPRGNEGYMYVKDGHLEGNAEIKNEKDGFLLKYNINAGKFQGELLYKSGDGQLTLNVDKGVILSMQMSNDKEKTEYNFTFTDGLANGVFRHENKKNTAEIVFTDGMAKIENDGNIDVEAKFSINQNTWMITMESFVDGKSYSKTEKFLGINLETIEDIVFSSIEDYKTQK
;
A
#
# COMPACT_ATOMS: atom_id res chain seq x y z
N MET A 1 -52.24 51.61 16.17
CA MET A 1 -50.85 51.13 16.32
C MET A 1 -50.77 49.72 15.76
N LYS A 2 -49.73 49.49 14.94
CA LYS A 2 -49.44 48.28 14.17
C LYS A 2 -49.30 47.04 15.08
N ARG A 3 -49.83 45.89 14.66
CA ARG A 3 -49.22 44.59 14.95
C ARG A 3 -49.34 43.72 13.71
N PHE A 4 -48.27 43.77 12.91
CA PHE A 4 -48.04 42.87 11.79
C PHE A 4 -47.86 41.44 12.32
N PHE A 5 -48.48 40.50 11.61
CA PHE A 5 -48.18 39.07 11.64
C PHE A 5 -46.69 38.81 11.45
N LEU A 6 -46.11 37.88 12.22
CA LEU A 6 -44.96 37.09 11.76
C LEU A 6 -45.03 35.70 12.40
N PHE A 7 -45.68 34.78 11.67
CA PHE A 7 -45.45 33.35 11.83
C PHE A 7 -44.04 33.07 11.31
N ILE A 8 -43.09 32.82 12.21
CA ILE A 8 -41.78 32.27 11.84
C ILE A 8 -42.02 30.79 11.55
N LEU A 9 -42.29 30.48 10.29
CA LEU A 9 -42.25 29.13 9.75
C LEU A 9 -40.76 28.73 9.70
N PRO A 10 -40.27 27.72 10.45
CA PRO A 10 -38.96 27.17 10.17
C PRO A 10 -39.08 26.46 8.82
N VAL A 11 -38.58 27.11 7.77
CA VAL A 11 -38.32 26.46 6.49
C VAL A 11 -37.31 25.37 6.78
N LEU A 12 -37.80 24.15 7.02
CA LEU A 12 -37.03 22.93 6.79
C LEU A 12 -36.67 22.95 5.30
N LEU A 13 -35.55 23.58 5.00
CA LEU A 13 -34.77 23.30 3.81
C LEU A 13 -34.36 21.83 3.95
N VAL A 14 -35.24 20.95 3.49
CA VAL A 14 -34.88 19.63 3.01
C VAL A 14 -34.00 19.92 1.80
N ILE A 15 -32.72 20.23 2.07
CA ILE A 15 -31.67 20.02 1.09
C ILE A 15 -31.75 18.52 0.89
N THR A 16 -32.44 18.09 -0.15
CA THR A 16 -32.26 16.75 -0.69
C THR A 16 -30.82 16.73 -1.16
N ALA A 17 -29.90 16.50 -0.22
CA ALA A 17 -28.52 16.20 -0.52
C ALA A 17 -28.65 15.09 -1.55
N CYS A 18 -28.28 15.39 -2.79
CA CYS A 18 -28.25 14.43 -3.87
C CYS A 18 -27.19 13.43 -3.40
N LYS A 19 -27.62 12.41 -2.64
CA LYS A 19 -26.74 11.47 -1.97
C LYS A 19 -25.83 10.94 -3.06
N ALA A 20 -24.52 11.11 -2.88
CA ALA A 20 -23.57 10.61 -3.85
C ALA A 20 -23.88 9.11 -4.10
N PRO A 21 -23.75 8.64 -5.34
CA PRO A 21 -24.00 7.24 -5.62
C PRO A 21 -23.04 6.37 -4.82
N GLU A 22 -23.55 5.27 -4.25
CA GLU A 22 -22.76 4.34 -3.44
C GLU A 22 -21.64 3.68 -4.25
N GLU A 23 -21.79 3.65 -5.58
CA GLU A 23 -20.80 3.14 -6.52
C GLU A 23 -20.65 4.07 -7.73
N ILE A 24 -19.42 4.33 -8.17
CA ILE A 24 -19.07 5.08 -9.38
C ILE A 24 -18.13 4.24 -10.24
N VAL A 25 -18.48 4.06 -11.51
CA VAL A 25 -17.60 3.41 -12.51
C VAL A 25 -16.76 4.48 -13.20
N LEU A 26 -15.43 4.29 -13.26
CA LEU A 26 -14.51 5.23 -13.90
C LEU A 26 -14.45 5.03 -15.43
N PRO A 27 -14.32 6.11 -16.22
CA PRO A 27 -14.40 7.52 -15.79
C PRO A 27 -15.81 8.03 -15.52
N ASP A 28 -15.91 8.93 -14.54
CA ASP A 28 -17.10 9.75 -14.32
C ASP A 28 -16.74 11.25 -14.38
N LYS A 29 -17.50 12.00 -15.19
CA LYS A 29 -17.28 13.44 -15.41
C LYS A 29 -17.48 14.31 -14.17
N ASN A 30 -18.23 13.83 -13.18
CA ASN A 30 -18.53 14.55 -11.95
C ASN A 30 -17.55 14.20 -10.83
N LEU A 31 -16.69 13.20 -11.03
CA LEU A 31 -15.61 12.86 -10.12
C LEU A 31 -14.36 13.70 -10.44
N ASN A 32 -13.71 14.22 -9.41
CA ASN A 32 -12.45 14.95 -9.53
C ASN A 32 -11.56 14.71 -8.32
N VAL A 33 -10.29 15.08 -8.44
CA VAL A 33 -9.40 15.28 -7.31
C VAL A 33 -9.26 16.78 -7.10
N ALA A 34 -9.43 17.24 -5.86
CA ALA A 34 -9.18 18.63 -5.45
C ALA A 34 -8.44 18.57 -4.11
N ASP A 35 -7.26 19.17 -4.04
CA ASP A 35 -6.43 19.20 -2.82
C ASP A 35 -6.28 17.81 -2.17
N ARG A 36 -5.88 16.80 -2.96
CA ARG A 36 -5.75 15.38 -2.55
C ARG A 36 -7.03 14.74 -2.00
N THR A 37 -8.20 15.31 -2.34
CA THR A 37 -9.51 14.81 -1.93
C THR A 37 -10.29 14.38 -3.17
N ILE A 38 -10.81 13.16 -3.17
CA ILE A 38 -11.72 12.68 -4.21
C ILE A 38 -13.09 13.31 -3.97
N VAL A 39 -13.56 14.11 -4.91
CA VAL A 39 -14.84 14.83 -4.83
C VAL A 39 -15.80 14.39 -5.93
N TYR A 40 -17.08 14.24 -5.58
CA TYR A 40 -18.18 14.04 -6.51
C TYR A 40 -19.09 15.27 -6.49
N LYS A 41 -19.23 15.96 -7.63
CA LYS A 41 -19.98 17.23 -7.73
C LYS A 41 -19.56 18.27 -6.66
N LYS A 42 -18.24 18.34 -6.39
CA LYS A 42 -17.58 19.25 -5.44
C LYS A 42 -17.73 18.90 -3.95
N GLU A 43 -18.39 17.81 -3.61
CA GLU A 43 -18.47 17.31 -2.24
C GLU A 43 -17.52 16.11 -2.07
N PRO A 44 -16.87 15.93 -0.90
CA PRO A 44 -16.06 14.74 -0.62
C PRO A 44 -16.85 13.45 -0.88
N TYR A 45 -16.23 12.53 -1.62
CA TYR A 45 -16.90 11.29 -2.02
C TYR A 45 -16.78 10.22 -0.93
N THR A 46 -17.89 9.53 -0.66
CA THR A 46 -17.92 8.31 0.16
C THR A 46 -18.66 7.23 -0.62
N GLY A 47 -17.99 6.11 -0.87
CA GLY A 47 -18.52 5.01 -1.65
C GLY A 47 -17.43 4.20 -2.34
N LYS A 48 -17.83 3.40 -3.32
CA LYS A 48 -16.95 2.50 -4.07
C LYS A 48 -16.63 3.08 -5.44
N LEU A 49 -15.35 3.15 -5.78
CA LEU A 49 -14.89 3.39 -7.14
C LEU A 49 -14.61 2.06 -7.82
N VAL A 50 -15.17 1.88 -9.02
CA VAL A 50 -14.95 0.70 -9.87
C VAL A 50 -14.08 1.09 -11.05
N LEU A 51 -12.97 0.37 -11.22
CA LEU A 51 -12.06 0.49 -12.34
C LEU A 51 -12.45 -0.58 -13.37
N PRO A 52 -13.16 -0.24 -14.45
CA PRO A 52 -13.43 -1.21 -15.49
C PRO A 52 -12.14 -1.58 -16.22
N LYS A 53 -12.18 -2.71 -16.92
CA LYS A 53 -11.05 -3.20 -17.71
C LYS A 53 -10.57 -2.17 -18.73
N SER A 54 -9.42 -1.58 -18.45
CA SER A 54 -8.72 -0.68 -19.36
C SER A 54 -8.22 -1.41 -20.61
N PRO A 55 -7.91 -0.71 -21.71
CA PRO A 55 -7.27 -1.31 -22.88
C PRO A 55 -5.95 -2.03 -22.55
N ARG A 56 -5.23 -1.54 -21.53
CA ARG A 56 -3.99 -2.15 -21.02
C ARG A 56 -4.23 -3.38 -20.14
N GLY A 57 -5.46 -3.64 -19.70
CA GLY A 57 -5.85 -4.87 -18.98
C GLY A 57 -6.08 -4.70 -17.47
N ASN A 58 -5.75 -3.54 -16.89
CA ASN A 58 -6.01 -3.24 -15.48
C ASN A 58 -7.52 -3.11 -15.22
N GLU A 59 -8.02 -3.73 -14.16
CA GLU A 59 -9.38 -3.59 -13.61
C GLU A 59 -9.36 -3.73 -12.09
N GLY A 60 -10.42 -3.32 -11.40
CA GLY A 60 -10.46 -3.40 -9.95
C GLY A 60 -11.52 -2.54 -9.26
N TYR A 61 -11.34 -2.33 -7.97
CA TYR A 61 -12.13 -1.43 -7.17
C TYR A 61 -11.34 -0.89 -5.97
N MET A 62 -11.85 0.19 -5.40
CA MET A 62 -11.37 0.75 -4.13
C MET A 62 -12.53 1.46 -3.42
N TYR A 63 -12.49 1.46 -2.09
CA TYR A 63 -13.41 2.24 -1.28
C TYR A 63 -12.80 3.58 -0.87
N VAL A 64 -13.68 4.57 -0.80
CA VAL A 64 -13.38 5.94 -0.42
C VAL A 64 -14.32 6.36 0.69
N LYS A 65 -13.81 7.07 1.68
CA LYS A 65 -14.58 7.72 2.73
C LYS A 65 -14.09 9.14 2.92
N ASP A 66 -15.02 10.09 2.88
CA ASP A 66 -14.76 11.52 3.04
C ASP A 66 -13.65 12.01 2.08
N GLY A 67 -13.62 11.44 0.88
CA GLY A 67 -12.67 11.76 -0.19
C GLY A 67 -11.30 11.08 -0.10
N HIS A 68 -11.06 10.24 0.89
CA HIS A 68 -9.79 9.51 1.07
C HIS A 68 -9.98 8.00 0.95
N LEU A 69 -8.93 7.27 0.58
CA LEU A 69 -8.97 5.81 0.51
C LEU A 69 -9.26 5.22 1.89
N GLU A 70 -10.31 4.40 2.00
CA GLU A 70 -10.75 3.80 3.26
C GLU A 70 -11.56 2.54 2.97
N GLY A 71 -11.15 1.41 3.54
CA GLY A 71 -11.70 0.09 3.25
C GLY A 71 -10.84 -0.72 2.28
N ASN A 72 -11.42 -1.81 1.77
CA ASN A 72 -10.71 -2.77 0.92
C ASN A 72 -10.47 -2.22 -0.50
N ALA A 73 -9.42 -2.70 -1.15
CA ALA A 73 -9.18 -2.46 -2.56
C ALA A 73 -8.56 -3.68 -3.23
N GLU A 74 -8.86 -3.84 -4.51
CA GLU A 74 -8.23 -4.85 -5.36
C GLU A 74 -8.04 -4.26 -6.75
N ILE A 75 -6.82 -4.29 -7.26
CA ILE A 75 -6.48 -3.92 -8.64
C ILE A 75 -5.71 -5.09 -9.23
N LYS A 76 -6.12 -5.56 -10.40
CA LYS A 76 -5.50 -6.70 -11.06
C LYS A 76 -5.33 -6.45 -12.55
N ASN A 77 -4.33 -7.12 -13.13
CA ASN A 77 -4.17 -7.24 -14.57
C ASN A 77 -3.75 -8.68 -14.88
N GLU A 78 -4.71 -9.44 -15.41
CA GLU A 78 -4.51 -10.86 -15.70
C GLU A 78 -3.49 -11.10 -16.81
N LYS A 79 -3.29 -10.15 -17.73
CA LYS A 79 -2.31 -10.29 -18.81
C LYS A 79 -0.88 -10.21 -18.30
N ASP A 80 -0.65 -9.29 -17.35
CA ASP A 80 0.68 -9.00 -16.82
C ASP A 80 0.96 -9.71 -15.48
N GLY A 81 0.01 -10.55 -15.02
CA GLY A 81 0.10 -11.25 -13.73
C GLY A 81 0.11 -10.30 -12.52
N PHE A 82 -0.28 -9.04 -12.71
CA PHE A 82 -0.26 -8.02 -11.66
C PHE A 82 -1.47 -8.17 -10.73
N LEU A 83 -1.23 -8.01 -9.44
CA LEU A 83 -2.26 -7.97 -8.41
C LEU A 83 -1.82 -7.05 -7.27
N LEU A 84 -2.68 -6.14 -6.86
CA LEU A 84 -2.55 -5.35 -5.65
C LEU A 84 -3.83 -5.51 -4.84
N LYS A 85 -3.73 -6.01 -3.61
CA LYS A 85 -4.82 -6.02 -2.62
C LYS A 85 -4.35 -5.34 -1.36
N TYR A 86 -5.21 -4.52 -0.78
CA TYR A 86 -4.95 -3.90 0.51
C TYR A 86 -6.26 -3.52 1.19
N ASN A 87 -6.18 -3.16 2.46
CA ASN A 87 -7.26 -2.54 3.19
C ASN A 87 -6.73 -1.39 4.02
N ILE A 88 -7.49 -0.31 4.08
CA ILE A 88 -7.20 0.87 4.90
C ILE A 88 -8.28 0.99 5.96
N ASN A 89 -7.87 1.26 7.19
CA ASN A 89 -8.75 1.55 8.31
C ASN A 89 -8.21 2.76 9.08
N ALA A 90 -9.02 3.82 9.19
CA ALA A 90 -8.66 5.08 9.82
C ALA A 90 -7.37 5.68 9.23
N GLY A 91 -7.27 5.69 7.90
CA GLY A 91 -6.14 6.25 7.16
C GLY A 91 -4.83 5.47 7.27
N LYS A 92 -4.87 4.21 7.71
CA LYS A 92 -3.69 3.34 7.81
C LYS A 92 -3.96 1.97 7.21
N PHE A 93 -2.94 1.33 6.62
CA PHE A 93 -3.06 -0.06 6.20
C PHE A 93 -3.39 -0.98 7.38
N GLN A 94 -4.27 -1.94 7.13
CA GLN A 94 -4.77 -2.87 8.12
C GLN A 94 -5.05 -4.23 7.49
N GLY A 95 -4.49 -5.29 8.06
CA GLY A 95 -4.60 -6.66 7.55
C GLY A 95 -3.54 -6.97 6.50
N GLU A 96 -3.90 -7.85 5.57
CA GLU A 96 -3.01 -8.28 4.50
C GLU A 96 -2.89 -7.21 3.40
N LEU A 97 -1.65 -6.90 3.02
CA LEU A 97 -1.31 -6.20 1.78
C LEU A 97 -0.59 -7.19 0.88
N LEU A 98 -1.15 -7.44 -0.30
CA LEU A 98 -0.60 -8.33 -1.30
C LEU A 98 -0.24 -7.53 -2.55
N TYR A 99 1.00 -7.68 -3.00
CA TYR A 99 1.48 -7.15 -4.27
C TYR A 99 2.13 -8.27 -5.08
N LYS A 100 1.70 -8.43 -6.33
CA LYS A 100 2.27 -9.36 -7.29
C LYS A 100 2.57 -8.62 -8.58
N SER A 101 3.75 -8.86 -9.15
CA SER A 101 4.15 -8.33 -10.45
C SER A 101 5.15 -9.27 -11.12
N GLY A 102 4.78 -9.81 -12.28
CA GLY A 102 5.59 -10.81 -12.98
C GLY A 102 5.94 -12.01 -12.09
N ASP A 103 7.24 -12.26 -11.94
CA ASP A 103 7.80 -13.36 -11.14
C ASP A 103 7.91 -13.03 -9.63
N GLY A 104 7.55 -11.81 -9.22
CA GLY A 104 7.67 -11.33 -7.85
C GLY A 104 6.35 -11.27 -7.10
N GLN A 105 6.38 -11.64 -5.82
CA GLN A 105 5.27 -11.50 -4.89
C GLN A 105 5.77 -10.93 -3.56
N LEU A 106 5.00 -10.01 -2.98
CA LEU A 106 5.18 -9.44 -1.65
C LEU A 106 3.85 -9.54 -0.90
N THR A 107 3.87 -10.15 0.27
CA THR A 107 2.76 -10.16 1.23
C THR A 107 3.23 -9.53 2.53
N LEU A 108 2.54 -8.48 2.99
CA LEU A 108 2.75 -7.87 4.29
C LEU A 108 1.52 -8.13 5.16
N ASN A 109 1.73 -8.39 6.45
CA ASN A 109 0.67 -8.30 7.44
C ASN A 109 0.87 -7.02 8.26
N VAL A 110 -0.13 -6.15 8.27
CA VAL A 110 -0.03 -4.80 8.83
C VAL A 110 -1.12 -4.58 9.88
N ASP A 111 -0.77 -4.03 11.05
CA ASP A 111 -1.73 -3.58 12.05
C ASP A 111 -1.57 -2.09 12.30
N LYS A 112 -2.61 -1.30 12.01
CA LYS A 112 -2.62 0.17 12.18
C LYS A 112 -1.37 0.84 11.61
N GLY A 113 -0.95 0.43 10.42
CA GLY A 113 0.23 0.95 9.70
C GLY A 113 1.58 0.36 10.12
N VAL A 114 1.63 -0.56 11.09
CA VAL A 114 2.85 -1.25 11.54
C VAL A 114 2.97 -2.60 10.85
N ILE A 115 4.09 -2.85 10.17
CA ILE A 115 4.36 -4.13 9.50
C ILE A 115 4.78 -5.17 10.53
N LEU A 116 3.94 -6.20 10.70
CA LEU A 116 4.15 -7.32 11.61
C LEU A 116 4.95 -8.45 10.97
N SER A 117 4.70 -8.70 9.68
CA SER A 117 5.43 -9.71 8.91
C SER A 117 5.54 -9.34 7.44
N MET A 118 6.55 -9.91 6.80
CA MET A 118 6.83 -9.79 5.37
C MET A 118 7.19 -11.15 4.80
N GLN A 119 6.49 -11.52 3.74
CA GLN A 119 6.85 -12.63 2.87
C GLN A 119 7.12 -12.06 1.48
N MET A 120 8.30 -12.28 0.94
CA MET A 120 8.63 -11.86 -0.43
C MET A 120 9.25 -13.04 -1.17
N SER A 121 8.81 -13.29 -2.40
CA SER A 121 9.43 -14.28 -3.27
C SER A 121 9.67 -13.68 -4.65
N ASN A 122 10.72 -14.12 -5.31
CA ASN A 122 11.01 -13.83 -6.71
C ASN A 122 11.49 -15.10 -7.40
N ASP A 123 10.65 -15.67 -8.27
CA ASP A 123 10.91 -16.97 -8.90
C ASP A 123 12.08 -16.93 -9.88
N LYS A 124 12.33 -15.76 -10.49
CA LYS A 124 13.42 -15.53 -11.44
C LYS A 124 14.76 -15.35 -10.74
N GLU A 125 14.77 -14.60 -9.64
CA GLU A 125 15.96 -14.39 -8.80
C GLU A 125 16.16 -15.51 -7.79
N LYS A 126 15.24 -16.48 -7.71
CA LYS A 126 15.26 -17.61 -6.77
C LYS A 126 15.51 -17.16 -5.35
N THR A 127 14.80 -16.12 -4.95
CA THR A 127 15.02 -15.44 -3.68
C THR A 127 13.72 -15.40 -2.87
N GLU A 128 13.82 -15.70 -1.58
CA GLU A 128 12.71 -15.69 -0.63
C GLU A 128 13.09 -14.98 0.66
N TYR A 129 12.14 -14.23 1.20
CA TYR A 129 12.21 -13.58 2.51
C TYR A 129 10.96 -14.02 3.27
N ASN A 130 11.14 -14.47 4.51
CA ASN A 130 10.05 -14.76 5.42
C ASN A 130 10.42 -14.25 6.81
N PHE A 131 9.91 -13.06 7.13
CA PHE A 131 10.25 -12.35 8.35
C PHE A 131 9.01 -11.97 9.14
N THR A 132 9.16 -12.01 10.46
CA THR A 132 8.35 -11.26 11.42
C THR A 132 9.19 -10.10 11.96
N PHE A 133 8.55 -9.06 12.48
CA PHE A 133 9.25 -7.90 13.01
C PHE A 133 8.88 -7.64 14.47
N THR A 134 9.90 -7.43 15.30
CA THR A 134 9.76 -6.92 16.69
C THR A 134 10.56 -5.64 16.78
N ASP A 135 9.92 -4.52 17.11
CA ASP A 135 10.54 -3.18 17.11
C ASP A 135 11.29 -2.83 15.82
N GLY A 136 10.77 -3.34 14.68
CA GLY A 136 11.39 -3.15 13.36
C GLY A 136 12.59 -4.05 13.08
N LEU A 137 12.97 -4.95 13.98
CA LEU A 137 14.06 -5.93 13.78
C LEU A 137 13.50 -7.25 13.25
N ALA A 138 14.13 -7.80 12.21
CA ALA A 138 13.65 -9.01 11.55
C ALA A 138 13.97 -10.29 12.35
N ASN A 139 12.98 -11.19 12.40
CA ASN A 139 13.12 -12.55 12.88
C ASN A 139 12.61 -13.49 11.79
N GLY A 140 13.47 -14.38 11.29
CA GLY A 140 13.11 -15.34 10.24
C GLY A 140 14.24 -15.61 9.27
N VAL A 141 13.90 -15.92 8.02
CA VAL A 141 14.86 -16.48 7.05
C VAL A 141 14.88 -15.71 5.73
N PHE A 142 16.09 -15.54 5.20
CA PHE A 142 16.35 -15.20 3.82
C PHE A 142 16.92 -16.43 3.12
N ARG A 143 16.41 -16.75 1.94
CA ARG A 143 16.91 -17.83 1.07
C ARG A 143 17.23 -17.30 -0.30
N HIS A 144 18.34 -17.77 -0.85
CA HIS A 144 18.72 -17.55 -2.23
C HIS A 144 19.24 -18.84 -2.85
N GLU A 145 18.59 -19.33 -3.90
CA GLU A 145 19.04 -20.52 -4.63
C GLU A 145 19.81 -20.10 -5.88
N ASN A 146 21.00 -20.68 -6.06
CA ASN A 146 21.72 -20.61 -7.32
C ASN A 146 21.93 -22.03 -7.88
N LYS A 147 22.55 -22.15 -9.06
CA LYS A 147 22.73 -23.45 -9.75
C LYS A 147 23.52 -24.50 -8.95
N LYS A 148 24.24 -24.11 -7.89
CA LYS A 148 25.17 -24.97 -7.14
C LYS A 148 24.72 -25.20 -5.70
N ASN A 149 24.07 -24.25 -5.06
CA ASN A 149 23.63 -24.34 -3.67
C ASN A 149 22.44 -23.42 -3.36
N THR A 150 21.77 -23.74 -2.26
CA THR A 150 20.84 -22.83 -1.58
C THR A 150 21.59 -22.18 -0.42
N ALA A 151 21.69 -20.85 -0.44
CA ALA A 151 22.15 -20.07 0.69
C ALA A 151 20.94 -19.73 1.58
N GLU A 152 21.03 -20.03 2.87
CA GLU A 152 20.05 -19.66 3.87
C GLU A 152 20.74 -18.79 4.94
N ILE A 153 20.11 -17.67 5.29
CA ILE A 153 20.56 -16.77 6.35
C ILE A 153 19.41 -16.63 7.34
N VAL A 154 19.66 -17.00 8.59
CA VAL A 154 18.68 -16.94 9.68
C VAL A 154 18.94 -15.68 10.51
N PHE A 155 17.92 -14.84 10.63
CA PHE A 155 17.93 -13.63 11.45
C PHE A 155 17.18 -13.86 12.76
N THR A 156 17.81 -13.47 13.86
CA THR A 156 17.22 -13.41 15.21
C THR A 156 17.49 -12.03 15.78
N ASP A 157 16.45 -11.34 16.24
CA ASP A 157 16.50 -9.96 16.73
C ASP A 157 17.21 -9.01 15.75
N GLY A 158 16.92 -9.21 14.46
CA GLY A 158 17.48 -8.45 13.36
C GLY A 158 18.88 -8.86 12.97
N MET A 159 19.58 -9.73 13.71
CA MET A 159 20.97 -10.09 13.47
C MET A 159 21.12 -11.50 12.89
N ALA A 160 22.07 -11.69 11.98
CA ALA A 160 22.48 -12.98 11.46
C ALA A 160 24.01 -13.07 11.45
N LYS A 161 24.55 -14.26 11.70
CA LYS A 161 25.98 -14.56 11.54
C LYS A 161 26.18 -15.35 10.26
N ILE A 162 27.12 -14.90 9.43
CA ILE A 162 27.44 -15.50 8.15
C ILE A 162 28.88 -15.98 8.22
N GLU A 163 29.06 -17.29 8.34
CA GLU A 163 30.36 -17.93 8.31
C GLU A 163 30.86 -18.05 6.87
N ASN A 164 32.08 -17.57 6.60
CA ASN A 164 32.72 -17.73 5.30
C ASN A 164 34.08 -18.41 5.46
N ASP A 165 34.16 -19.68 5.09
CA ASP A 165 35.36 -20.54 5.04
C ASP A 165 36.42 -20.24 6.12
N GLY A 166 35.96 -20.17 7.38
CA GLY A 166 36.81 -20.20 8.58
C GLY A 166 37.58 -18.93 8.95
N ASN A 167 37.40 -17.79 8.27
CA ASN A 167 38.18 -16.58 8.58
C ASN A 167 37.42 -15.25 8.66
N ILE A 168 36.13 -15.20 8.26
CA ILE A 168 35.35 -13.96 8.38
C ILE A 168 34.00 -14.27 9.01
N ASP A 169 33.81 -13.78 10.23
CA ASP A 169 32.50 -13.63 10.87
C ASP A 169 31.90 -12.32 10.35
N VAL A 170 31.10 -12.41 9.27
CA VAL A 170 30.28 -11.27 8.84
C VAL A 170 28.99 -11.32 9.63
N GLU A 171 28.67 -10.26 10.35
CA GLU A 171 27.33 -10.10 10.92
C GLU A 171 26.48 -9.28 9.96
N ALA A 172 25.21 -9.65 9.80
CA ALA A 172 24.26 -8.89 9.03
C ALA A 172 23.09 -8.47 9.92
N LYS A 173 22.63 -7.23 9.76
CA LYS A 173 21.45 -6.69 10.39
C LYS A 173 20.38 -6.41 9.35
N PHE A 174 19.18 -6.96 9.55
CA PHE A 174 18.00 -6.65 8.76
C PHE A 174 16.95 -5.97 9.63
N SER A 175 16.50 -4.79 9.20
CA SER A 175 15.49 -4.01 9.94
C SER A 175 14.60 -3.20 9.01
N ILE A 176 13.46 -2.75 9.55
CA ILE A 176 12.50 -1.88 8.88
C ILE A 176 12.15 -0.68 9.76
N ASN A 177 12.17 0.51 9.17
CA ASN A 177 11.61 1.69 9.81
C ASN A 177 10.09 1.70 9.62
N GLN A 178 9.35 1.51 10.71
CA GLN A 178 7.88 1.37 10.68
C GLN A 178 7.14 2.65 10.23
N ASN A 179 7.77 3.82 10.29
CA ASN A 179 7.15 5.09 9.86
C ASN A 179 7.35 5.34 8.37
N THR A 180 8.51 4.96 7.83
CA THR A 180 8.88 5.24 6.43
C THR A 180 8.82 4.01 5.53
N TRP A 181 8.65 2.82 6.12
CA TRP A 181 8.70 1.52 5.45
C TRP A 181 9.99 1.30 4.65
N MET A 182 11.08 1.93 5.13
CA MET A 182 12.43 1.74 4.63
C MET A 182 13.03 0.49 5.24
N ILE A 183 13.42 -0.46 4.39
CA ILE A 183 14.21 -1.63 4.79
C ILE A 183 15.67 -1.24 4.80
N THR A 184 16.38 -1.70 5.83
CA THR A 184 17.82 -1.56 5.98
C THR A 184 18.46 -2.92 6.10
N MET A 185 19.45 -3.18 5.26
CA MET A 185 20.40 -4.27 5.41
C MET A 185 21.78 -3.67 5.66
N GLU A 186 22.38 -4.01 6.80
CA GLU A 186 23.70 -3.54 7.20
C GLU A 186 24.60 -4.73 7.49
N SER A 187 25.86 -4.69 7.06
CA SER A 187 26.83 -5.74 7.38
C SER A 187 27.96 -5.19 8.23
N PHE A 188 28.50 -6.04 9.09
CA PHE A 188 29.54 -5.72 10.05
C PHE A 188 30.69 -6.73 9.93
N VAL A 189 31.91 -6.24 10.12
CA VAL A 189 33.13 -7.04 10.25
C VAL A 189 33.84 -6.57 11.51
N ASP A 190 34.17 -7.49 12.41
CA ASP A 190 34.78 -7.20 13.72
C ASP A 190 34.00 -6.12 14.52
N GLY A 191 32.66 -6.19 14.48
CA GLY A 191 31.77 -5.25 15.16
C GLY A 191 31.70 -3.84 14.54
N LYS A 192 32.37 -3.60 13.41
CA LYS A 192 32.33 -2.32 12.68
C LYS A 192 31.46 -2.42 11.44
N SER A 193 30.60 -1.42 11.23
CA SER A 193 29.79 -1.32 10.02
C SER A 193 30.69 -1.26 8.79
N TYR A 194 30.44 -2.16 7.85
CA TYR A 194 31.20 -2.33 6.61
C TYR A 194 30.39 -1.87 5.39
N SER A 195 29.10 -2.19 5.35
CA SER A 195 28.19 -1.78 4.29
C SER A 195 26.78 -1.57 4.84
N LYS A 196 26.07 -0.58 4.30
CA LYS A 196 24.67 -0.31 4.63
C LYS A 196 23.90 -0.01 3.35
N THR A 197 22.80 -0.71 3.13
CA THR A 197 21.87 -0.48 2.04
C THR A 197 20.49 -0.20 2.60
N GLU A 198 19.88 0.89 2.15
CA GLU A 198 18.52 1.28 2.50
C GLU A 198 17.67 1.27 1.24
N LYS A 199 16.49 0.63 1.32
CA LYS A 199 15.56 0.55 0.19
C LYS A 199 14.14 0.74 0.68
N PHE A 200 13.41 1.61 -0.01
CA PHE A 200 11.97 1.75 0.20
C PHE A 200 11.27 0.50 -0.33
N LEU A 201 10.29 -0.03 0.42
CA LEU A 201 9.48 -1.18 -0.02
C LEU A 201 8.71 -0.92 -1.33
N GLY A 202 8.59 0.35 -1.75
CA GLY A 202 7.96 0.73 -3.00
C GLY A 202 6.44 0.87 -2.93
N ILE A 203 5.86 0.65 -1.74
CA ILE A 203 4.42 0.72 -1.51
C ILE A 203 4.17 1.39 -0.16
N ASN A 204 3.52 2.53 -0.15
CA ASN A 204 2.91 3.17 1.02
C ASN A 204 1.57 3.82 0.62
N LEU A 205 0.84 4.42 1.56
CA LEU A 205 -0.47 4.98 1.26
C LEU A 205 -0.38 6.13 0.25
N GLU A 206 0.60 7.01 0.42
CA GLU A 206 0.82 8.17 -0.46
C GLU A 206 1.10 7.73 -1.91
N THR A 207 1.95 6.73 -2.12
CA THR A 207 2.22 6.20 -3.47
C THR A 207 0.98 5.57 -4.10
N ILE A 208 0.14 4.90 -3.32
CA ILE A 208 -1.14 4.36 -3.83
C ILE A 208 -2.10 5.51 -4.19
N GLU A 209 -2.24 6.50 -3.33
CA GLU A 209 -3.08 7.68 -3.58
C GLU A 209 -2.64 8.41 -4.85
N ASP A 210 -1.34 8.63 -5.04
CA ASP A 210 -0.80 9.32 -6.22
C ASP A 210 -1.14 8.56 -7.51
N ILE A 211 -1.07 7.22 -7.51
CA ILE A 211 -1.48 6.38 -8.64
C ILE A 211 -2.99 6.52 -8.91
N VAL A 212 -3.81 6.49 -7.86
CA VAL A 212 -5.27 6.61 -7.97
C VAL A 212 -5.67 7.99 -8.49
N PHE A 213 -5.11 9.05 -7.93
CA PHE A 213 -5.42 10.42 -8.28
C PHE A 213 -5.02 10.72 -9.72
N SER A 214 -3.80 10.32 -10.12
CA SER A 214 -3.33 10.43 -11.50
C SER A 214 -4.26 9.69 -12.46
N SER A 215 -4.74 8.49 -12.08
CA SER A 215 -5.67 7.73 -12.91
C SER A 215 -7.01 8.45 -13.11
N ILE A 216 -7.60 9.01 -12.04
CA ILE A 216 -8.86 9.78 -12.11
C ILE A 216 -8.70 11.00 -13.02
N GLU A 217 -7.54 11.65 -13.00
CA GLU A 217 -7.22 12.80 -13.85
C GLU A 217 -6.96 12.39 -15.32
N ASP A 218 -6.18 11.35 -15.56
CA ASP A 218 -5.82 10.86 -16.90
C ASP A 218 -7.02 10.41 -17.71
N TYR A 219 -8.03 9.79 -17.08
CA TYR A 219 -9.24 9.41 -17.81
C TYR A 219 -10.05 10.62 -18.34
N LYS A 220 -9.76 11.84 -17.89
CA LYS A 220 -10.41 13.06 -18.40
C LYS A 220 -9.83 13.53 -19.73
N THR A 221 -8.56 13.25 -19.98
CA THR A 221 -7.82 13.73 -21.16
C THR A 221 -7.92 12.79 -22.35
N GLN A 222 -8.45 11.58 -22.17
CA GLN A 222 -8.67 10.59 -23.24
C GLN A 222 -9.97 10.81 -24.05
N LYS A 223 -10.47 12.06 -24.12
CA LYS A 223 -11.60 12.45 -24.97
C LYS A 223 -11.16 13.27 -26.16
#